data_AF-A0AAW4GKB6-F1
#
_entry.id   AF-A0AAW4GKB6-F1
#
_cell.length_a   1.000
_cell.length_b   1.000
_cell.length_c   1.000
_cell.angle_alpha   90.00
_cell.angle_beta   90.00
_cell.angle_gamma   90.00
#
_symmetry.space_group_name_H-M   'P 1'
#
loop_
_entity.id
_entity.type
_entity.pdbx_description
1 polymer ?
#
loop_
_entity_poly.entity_id
_entity_poly.type
_entity_poly.pdbx_seq_one_letter_code
_entity_poly.pdbx_strand_id
1 'polypeptide(L)'
;MMKTKVIAVMAAMLLLGTVQARPNAEWNLKGASRTEGKVVLTLVSKEPELTTANRQAAEQTATRQCATWGLATAELNGEIERVCDGRSRFGKCKRWQFTMPLQCNASAP
;
A
#
# COMPACT_ATOMS: atom_id res chain seq x y z
N MET A 1 -27.97 -29.69 48.61
CA MET A 1 -28.10 -30.75 47.58
C MET A 1 -29.08 -30.28 46.51
N MET A 2 -28.76 -30.57 45.23
CA MET A 2 -29.54 -30.36 43.99
C MET A 2 -29.75 -28.90 43.55
N LYS A 3 -29.73 -28.50 42.26
CA LYS A 3 -29.14 -28.99 40.98
C LYS A 3 -29.70 -27.97 39.97
N THR A 4 -28.94 -26.97 39.51
CA THR A 4 -29.47 -26.10 38.43
C THR A 4 -28.37 -25.59 37.48
N LYS A 5 -28.24 -26.35 36.40
CA LYS A 5 -28.08 -25.94 34.99
C LYS A 5 -26.90 -25.01 34.63
N VAL A 6 -25.83 -25.67 34.18
CA VAL A 6 -25.03 -25.27 33.01
C VAL A 6 -25.96 -24.70 31.94
N ILE A 7 -25.68 -23.48 31.46
CA ILE A 7 -25.82 -22.94 30.09
C ILE A 7 -25.65 -21.41 30.22
N ALA A 8 -24.47 -20.91 29.89
CA ALA A 8 -24.25 -19.56 29.34
C ALA A 8 -22.81 -19.49 28.80
N VAL A 9 -22.47 -20.50 28.00
CA VAL A 9 -21.25 -20.53 27.19
C VAL A 9 -21.51 -19.68 25.94
N MET A 10 -20.54 -18.82 25.59
CA MET A 10 -20.37 -18.21 24.27
C MET A 10 -21.45 -17.20 23.81
N ALA A 11 -21.40 -15.96 24.31
CA ALA A 11 -22.08 -14.85 23.63
C ALA A 11 -21.34 -13.49 23.65
N ALA A 12 -20.18 -13.37 24.29
CA ALA A 12 -19.57 -12.05 24.54
C ALA A 12 -18.26 -11.75 23.78
N MET A 13 -17.75 -12.64 22.93
CA MET A 13 -16.46 -12.45 22.23
C MET A 13 -16.56 -12.08 20.74
N LEU A 14 -17.76 -11.77 20.24
CA LEU A 14 -17.99 -11.46 18.82
C LEU A 14 -17.95 -9.96 18.46
N LEU A 15 -17.56 -9.07 19.39
CA LEU A 15 -17.58 -7.61 19.17
C LEU A 15 -16.19 -6.96 18.96
N LEU A 16 -15.11 -7.75 18.88
CA LEU A 16 -13.78 -7.22 18.58
C LEU A 16 -13.45 -7.39 17.10
N GLY A 17 -13.71 -6.33 16.34
CA GLY A 17 -12.84 -5.96 15.23
C GLY A 17 -13.20 -6.48 13.85
N THR A 18 -14.31 -6.02 13.27
CA THR A 18 -14.27 -5.75 11.82
C THR A 18 -13.74 -4.34 11.62
N VAL A 19 -12.46 -4.14 11.94
CA VAL A 19 -11.73 -3.02 11.35
C VAL A 19 -11.69 -3.35 9.87
N GLN A 20 -12.64 -2.81 9.10
CA GLN A 20 -12.62 -2.90 7.66
C GLN A 20 -11.35 -2.17 7.24
N ALA A 21 -10.27 -2.92 7.05
CA ALA A 21 -9.04 -2.42 6.47
C ALA A 21 -9.45 -1.78 5.15
N ARG A 22 -9.39 -0.45 5.10
CA ARG A 22 -9.65 0.27 3.85
C ARG A 22 -8.78 -0.37 2.79
N PRO A 23 -9.29 -0.66 1.58
CA PRO A 23 -8.46 -1.21 0.53
C PRO A 23 -7.24 -0.28 0.41
N ASN A 24 -6.05 -0.82 0.70
CA ASN A 24 -4.82 -0.08 0.55
C ASN A 24 -4.78 0.44 -0.89
N ALA A 25 -4.29 1.66 -1.08
CA ALA A 25 -4.10 2.20 -2.40
C ALA A 25 -3.27 1.20 -3.24
N GLU A 26 -3.88 0.67 -4.31
CA GLU A 26 -3.28 -0.42 -5.08
C GLU A 26 -2.21 0.15 -6.02
N TRP A 27 -0.95 -0.03 -5.62
CA TRP A 27 0.20 0.32 -6.43
C TRP A 27 0.39 -0.70 -7.54
N ASN A 28 0.49 -0.20 -8.77
CA ASN A 28 0.71 -1.01 -9.96
C ASN A 28 2.18 -0.93 -10.37
N LEU A 29 2.74 -2.05 -10.85
CA LEU A 29 4.11 -2.08 -11.35
C LEU A 29 4.18 -1.41 -12.72
N LYS A 30 4.89 -0.29 -12.81
CA LYS A 30 5.18 0.41 -14.08
C LYS A 30 6.43 -0.16 -14.75
N GLY A 31 7.42 -0.58 -13.95
CA GLY A 31 8.65 -1.20 -14.45
C GLY A 31 9.51 -1.74 -13.32
N ALA A 32 10.39 -2.68 -13.63
CA ALA A 32 11.34 -3.28 -12.68
C ALA A 32 12.61 -3.70 -13.42
N SER A 33 13.78 -3.42 -12.83
CA SER A 33 15.09 -3.83 -13.36
C SER A 33 15.92 -4.44 -12.24
N ARG A 34 16.17 -5.75 -12.34
CA ARG A 34 17.01 -6.48 -11.37
C ARG A 34 18.46 -6.02 -11.41
N THR A 35 18.99 -5.77 -12.61
CA THR A 35 20.40 -5.37 -12.80
C THR A 35 20.66 -3.98 -12.24
N GLU A 36 19.69 -3.08 -12.30
CA GLU A 36 19.79 -1.74 -11.70
C GLU A 36 19.26 -1.69 -10.26
N GLY A 37 18.61 -2.77 -9.78
CA GLY A 37 17.92 -2.81 -8.50
C GLY A 37 16.77 -1.82 -8.39
N LYS A 38 16.09 -1.47 -9.50
CA LYS A 38 15.04 -0.45 -9.51
C LYS A 38 13.65 -1.05 -9.65
N VAL A 39 12.69 -0.49 -8.93
CA VAL A 39 11.26 -0.79 -9.04
C VAL A 39 10.51 0.53 -9.18
N VAL A 40 9.68 0.66 -10.23
CA VAL A 40 8.88 1.85 -10.46
C VAL A 40 7.41 1.49 -10.31
N LEU A 41 6.74 2.13 -9.36
CA LEU A 41 5.33 1.91 -9.09
C LEU A 41 4.49 3.11 -9.53
N THR A 42 3.24 2.86 -9.89
CA THR A 42 2.26 3.90 -10.20
C THR A 42 0.98 3.73 -9.38
N LEU A 43 0.39 4.85 -8.95
CA LEU A 43 -0.89 4.89 -8.25
C LEU A 43 -1.78 5.94 -8.90
N VAL A 44 -3.04 5.59 -9.15
CA VAL A 44 -4.07 6.55 -9.54
C VAL A 44 -4.94 6.83 -8.32
N SER A 45 -5.06 8.11 -7.95
CA SER A 45 -5.80 8.56 -6.77
C SER A 45 -6.68 9.76 -7.12
N LYS A 46 -7.76 9.95 -6.36
CA LYS A 46 -8.62 11.14 -6.48
C LYS A 46 -8.05 12.30 -5.67
N GLU A 47 -7.22 11.99 -4.67
CA GLU A 47 -6.54 12.92 -3.80
C GLU A 47 -5.29 13.49 -4.50
N PRO A 48 -5.01 14.81 -4.34
CA PRO A 48 -3.84 15.43 -4.94
C PRO A 48 -2.52 15.07 -4.24
N GLU A 49 -2.56 14.42 -3.08
CA GLU A 49 -1.37 14.13 -2.27
C GLU A 49 -1.37 12.67 -1.81
N LEU A 50 -0.16 12.10 -1.69
CA LEU A 50 0.02 10.77 -1.10
C LEU A 50 0.00 10.86 0.43
N THR A 51 -0.84 10.03 1.05
CA THR A 51 -0.80 9.82 2.50
C THR A 51 0.44 9.03 2.91
N THR A 52 0.80 9.07 4.19
CA THR A 52 1.85 8.20 4.75
C THR A 52 1.57 6.72 4.49
N ALA A 53 0.31 6.30 4.62
CA ALA A 53 -0.10 4.93 4.32
C ALA A 53 0.12 4.55 2.84
N ASN A 54 -0.15 5.48 1.90
CA ASN A 54 0.12 5.23 0.49
C ASN A 54 1.61 5.03 0.22
N ARG A 55 2.47 5.84 0.87
CA ARG A 55 3.93 5.73 0.73
C ARG A 55 4.45 4.39 1.28
N GLN A 56 4.02 4.03 2.50
CA GLN A 56 4.37 2.74 3.10
C GLN A 56 3.88 1.56 2.26
N ALA A 57 2.68 1.64 1.68
CA ALA A 57 2.17 0.61 0.79
C ALA A 57 3.01 0.47 -0.49
N ALA A 58 3.56 1.58 -1.01
CA ALA A 58 4.48 1.56 -2.17
C ALA A 58 5.78 0.83 -1.81
N GLU A 59 6.41 1.21 -0.69
CA GLU A 59 7.65 0.60 -0.19
C GLU A 59 7.48 -0.89 0.08
N GLN A 60 6.38 -1.30 0.71
CA GLN A 60 6.07 -2.72 0.92
C GLN A 60 5.85 -3.47 -0.40
N THR A 61 5.19 -2.84 -1.37
CA THR A 61 4.96 -3.45 -2.69
C THR A 61 6.27 -3.63 -3.43
N ALA A 62 7.14 -2.62 -3.42
CA ALA A 62 8.46 -2.71 -4.01
C ALA A 62 9.35 -3.71 -3.26
N THR A 63 9.28 -3.76 -1.93
CA THR A 63 10.01 -4.73 -1.11
C THR A 63 9.63 -6.16 -1.50
N ARG A 64 8.34 -6.46 -1.69
CA ARG A 64 7.89 -7.77 -2.20
C ARG A 64 8.47 -8.07 -3.58
N GLN A 65 8.54 -7.07 -4.46
CA GLN A 65 9.17 -7.24 -5.78
C GLN A 65 10.68 -7.49 -5.66
N CYS A 66 11.40 -6.74 -4.82
CA CYS A 66 12.83 -6.89 -4.56
C CYS A 66 13.16 -8.26 -3.93
N ALA A 67 12.28 -8.77 -3.07
CA ALA A 67 12.43 -10.09 -2.46
C ALA A 67 12.47 -11.22 -3.50
N THR A 68 11.79 -11.06 -4.66
CA THR A 68 11.90 -12.02 -5.77
C THR A 68 13.31 -12.10 -6.38
N TRP A 69 14.16 -11.11 -6.10
CA TRP A 69 15.56 -11.05 -6.52
C TRP A 69 16.54 -11.38 -5.40
N GLY A 70 16.04 -11.70 -4.19
CA GLY A 70 16.86 -11.95 -2.99
C GLY A 70 17.31 -10.68 -2.25
N LEU A 71 16.65 -9.54 -2.49
CA LEU A 71 16.93 -8.27 -1.82
C LEU A 71 15.92 -8.00 -0.72
N ALA A 72 16.36 -7.35 0.37
CA ALA A 72 15.62 -7.33 1.64
C ALA A 72 14.58 -6.21 1.70
N THR A 73 14.91 -5.00 1.25
CA THR A 73 13.98 -3.86 1.30
C THR A 73 14.05 -3.02 0.03
N ALA A 74 13.08 -2.12 -0.12
CA ALA A 74 13.07 -1.10 -1.15
C ALA A 74 12.75 0.25 -0.53
N GLU A 75 13.49 1.28 -0.94
CA GLU A 75 13.34 2.65 -0.46
C GLU A 75 13.13 3.61 -1.62
N LEU A 76 12.54 4.78 -1.36
CA LEU A 76 12.38 5.81 -2.38
C LEU A 76 13.73 6.23 -2.95
N ASN A 77 13.85 6.22 -4.28
CA ASN A 77 15.06 6.62 -5.00
C ASN A 77 14.75 7.65 -6.07
N GLY A 78 14.58 8.89 -5.64
CA GLY A 78 14.31 10.03 -6.50
C GLY A 78 13.03 10.77 -6.12
N GLU A 79 12.57 11.62 -7.03
CA GLU A 79 11.35 12.41 -6.85
C GLU A 79 10.12 11.57 -7.19
N ILE A 80 9.03 11.81 -6.45
CA ILE A 80 7.73 11.24 -6.77
C ILE A 80 7.07 12.16 -7.79
N GLU A 81 6.94 11.68 -9.02
CA GLU A 81 6.24 12.43 -10.05
C GLU A 81 4.74 12.41 -9.77
N ARG A 82 4.09 13.56 -9.92
CA ARG A 82 2.64 13.70 -9.84
C ARG A 82 2.12 14.37 -11.10
N VAL A 83 1.27 13.66 -11.82
CA VAL A 83 0.66 14.13 -13.06
C VAL A 83 -0.85 14.18 -12.89
N CYS A 84 -1.47 15.26 -13.37
CA CYS A 84 -2.92 15.33 -13.46
C CYS A 84 -3.40 14.49 -14.66
N ASP A 85 -4.08 13.38 -14.37
CA ASP A 85 -4.73 12.53 -15.36
C ASP A 85 -6.18 12.99 -15.59
N GLY A 86 -6.32 13.82 -16.63
CA GLY A 86 -7.60 14.35 -17.08
C GLY A 86 -8.06 15.57 -16.28
N ARG A 87 -8.50 16.60 -16.99
CA ARG A 87 -9.10 17.80 -16.40
C ARG A 87 -10.62 17.78 -16.55
N SER A 88 -11.31 18.29 -15.54
CA SER A 88 -12.75 18.56 -15.59
C SER A 88 -13.05 19.75 -16.50
N ARG A 89 -14.32 19.92 -16.86
CA ARG A 89 -14.80 21.10 -17.62
C ARG A 89 -14.46 22.43 -16.93
N PHE A 90 -14.30 22.41 -15.61
CA PHE A 90 -13.96 23.58 -14.80
C PHE A 90 -12.46 23.66 -14.44
N GLY A 91 -11.60 22.95 -15.17
CA GLY A 91 -10.14 23.01 -15.01
C GLY A 91 -9.57 22.25 -13.80
N LYS A 92 -10.40 21.76 -12.89
CA LYS A 92 -9.96 20.91 -11.76
C LYS A 92 -9.45 19.56 -12.25
N CYS A 93 -8.42 19.03 -11.62
CA CYS A 93 -7.92 17.69 -11.92
C CYS A 93 -8.95 16.62 -11.54
N LYS A 94 -9.19 15.64 -12.41
CA LYS A 94 -10.13 14.53 -12.16
C LYS A 94 -9.47 13.42 -11.36
N ARG A 95 -8.23 13.07 -11.72
CA ARG A 95 -7.43 12.01 -11.09
C ARG A 95 -5.97 12.41 -11.10
N TRP A 96 -5.25 11.99 -10.09
CA TRP A 96 -3.82 12.17 -9.97
C TRP A 96 -3.13 10.85 -10.19
N GLN A 97 -2.15 10.83 -11.08
CA GLN A 97 -1.25 9.70 -11.26
C GLN A 97 0.07 10.02 -10.58
N PHE A 98 0.47 9.17 -9.66
CA PHE A 98 1.75 9.23 -8.96
C PHE A 98 2.68 8.17 -9.53
N THR A 99 3.91 8.54 -9.89
CA THR A 99 4.97 7.58 -10.20
C THR A 99 6.02 7.64 -9.10
N MET A 100 6.31 6.51 -8.48
CA MET A 100 7.30 6.40 -7.41
C MET A 100 8.46 5.51 -7.86
N PRO A 101 9.68 6.05 -8.00
CA PRO A 101 10.88 5.27 -8.23
C PRO A 101 11.43 4.74 -6.89
N LEU A 102 11.66 3.44 -6.78
CA LEU A 102 12.22 2.79 -5.61
C LEU A 102 13.49 2.01 -5.96
N GLN A 103 14.43 1.97 -5.02
CA GLN A 103 15.68 1.21 -5.11
C GLN A 103 15.64 0.05 -4.12
N CYS A 104 15.83 -1.15 -4.64
CA CYS A 104 16.09 -2.34 -3.85
C CYS A 104 17.47 -2.25 -3.22
N ASN A 105 17.56 -2.63 -1.95
CA ASN A 105 18.80 -2.73 -1.21
C ASN A 105 18.87 -4.10 -0.50
N ALA A 106 20.09 -4.50 -0.14
CA ALA A 106 20.32 -5.75 0.61
C ALA A 106 20.21 -5.54 2.14
N SER A 107 20.11 -4.28 2.59
CA SER A 107 19.95 -3.94 4.00
C SER A 107 18.59 -4.41 4.49
N ALA A 108 18.61 -5.26 5.52
CA ALA A 108 17.42 -5.54 6.32
C ALA A 108 17.03 -4.27 7.10
N PRO A 109 15.73 -4.07 7.38
CA PRO A 109 15.27 -2.97 8.22
C PRO A 109 15.69 -3.15 9.69
#